data_AF-A0A137QPM5-F1
#
_entry.id   AF-A0A137QPM5-F1
#
_cell.length_a   1.000
_cell.length_b   1.000
_cell.length_c   1.000
_cell.angle_alpha   90.00
_cell.angle_beta   90.00
_cell.angle_gamma   90.00
#
_symmetry.space_group_name_H-M   'P 1'
#
loop_
_entity.id
_entity.type
_entity.pdbx_description
1 polymer ?
#
loop_
_entity_poly.entity_id
_entity_poly.type
_entity_poly.pdbx_seq_one_letter_code
_entity_poly.pdbx_strand_id
1 'polypeptide(L)'
;MVVKYVNKETKAFWKRLEEYNQDYGMLKKKIMKAYSKTLLDDKLTVAHLVKLIKQSAKEDVEDEEDLDTYYHKFWIITADLVKVNVINDKQRDEYFWKGILCDLCYAISNCLEA
;
A
#
# COMPACT_ATOMS: atom_id res chain seq x y z
N MET A 1 3.17 29.43 -2.33
CA MET A 1 2.88 28.31 -1.42
C MET A 1 2.73 27.06 -2.25
N VAL A 2 3.67 26.12 -2.11
CA VAL A 2 3.82 24.96 -3.01
C VAL A 2 2.79 23.85 -2.70
N VAL A 3 2.33 23.73 -1.45
CA VAL A 3 1.34 22.72 -1.03
C VAL A 3 0.13 23.42 -0.41
N LYS A 4 -1.06 23.24 -1.01
CA LYS A 4 -2.33 23.83 -0.53
C LYS A 4 -3.16 22.91 0.37
N TYR A 5 -3.16 21.61 0.08
CA TYR A 5 -4.04 20.64 0.74
C TYR A 5 -3.22 19.61 1.51
N VAL A 6 -3.04 19.85 2.81
CA VAL A 6 -2.45 18.86 3.72
C VAL A 6 -2.92 19.16 5.15
N ASN A 7 -3.14 18.12 5.95
CA ASN A 7 -3.57 18.29 7.34
C ASN A 7 -2.51 19.06 8.17
N LYS A 8 -2.91 19.63 9.31
CA LYS A 8 -2.02 20.52 10.09
C LYS A 8 -0.73 19.84 10.53
N GLU A 9 -0.79 18.57 10.91
CA GLU A 9 0.35 17.80 11.42
C GLU A 9 1.36 17.47 10.33
N THR A 10 0.89 16.92 9.21
CA THR A 10 1.71 16.67 8.02
C THR A 10 2.31 17.97 7.49
N LYS A 11 1.57 19.09 7.55
CA LYS A 11 2.08 20.40 7.15
C LYS A 11 3.23 20.87 8.04
N ALA A 12 3.11 20.66 9.35
CA ALA A 12 4.16 21.02 10.31
C ALA A 12 5.44 20.22 10.07
N PHE A 13 5.32 18.94 9.72
CA PHE A 13 6.45 18.11 9.33
C PHE A 13 7.08 18.60 8.01
N TRP A 14 6.29 18.83 6.97
CA TRP A 14 6.82 19.26 5.66
C TRP A 14 7.48 20.63 5.71
N LYS A 15 7.00 21.54 6.56
CA LYS A 15 7.65 22.85 6.81
C LYS A 15 9.06 22.75 7.38
N ARG A 16 9.42 21.63 8.03
CA ARG A 16 10.80 21.40 8.52
C ARG A 16 11.76 20.99 7.41
N LEU A 17 11.25 20.62 6.24
CA LEU A 17 12.08 20.36 5.06
C LEU A 17 12.44 21.69 4.41
N GLU A 18 13.74 21.94 4.21
CA GLU A 18 14.27 23.19 3.63
C GLU A 18 13.62 23.52 2.27
N GLU A 19 13.20 22.49 1.53
CA GLU A 19 12.64 22.62 0.19
C GLU A 19 11.13 22.96 0.16
N TYR A 20 10.46 23.11 1.32
CA TYR A 20 9.00 23.28 1.42
C TYR A 20 8.41 24.42 0.58
N ASN A 21 9.14 25.54 0.46
CA ASN A 21 8.68 26.74 -0.23
C ASN A 21 9.38 27.01 -1.57
N GLN A 22 10.26 26.10 -2.02
CA GLN A 22 11.09 26.34 -3.20
C GLN A 22 10.52 25.64 -4.44
N ASP A 23 10.68 24.32 -4.51
CA ASP A 23 10.33 23.52 -5.68
C ASP A 23 9.54 22.27 -5.26
N TYR A 24 8.40 22.05 -5.91
CA TYR A 24 7.55 20.91 -5.61
C TYR A 24 8.23 19.58 -5.94
N GLY A 25 9.03 19.51 -7.00
CA GLY A 25 9.75 18.29 -7.39
C GLY A 25 10.78 17.87 -6.34
N MET A 26 11.56 18.81 -5.83
CA MET A 26 12.54 18.61 -4.77
C MET A 26 11.86 18.28 -3.44
N LEU A 27 10.79 19.00 -3.10
CA LEU A 27 9.98 18.70 -1.92
C LEU A 27 9.41 17.28 -1.98
N LYS A 28 8.83 16.87 -3.11
CA LYS A 28 8.31 15.51 -3.32
C LYS A 28 9.41 14.46 -3.12
N LYS A 29 10.60 14.65 -3.69
CA LYS A 29 11.73 13.74 -3.50
C LYS A 29 12.17 13.64 -2.03
N LYS A 30 12.21 14.76 -1.30
CA LYS A 30 12.60 14.79 0.11
C LYS A 30 11.54 14.19 1.03
N ILE A 31 10.26 14.48 0.79
CA ILE A 31 9.12 13.84 1.43
C ILE A 31 9.22 12.33 1.21
N MET A 32 9.29 11.87 -0.04
CA MET A 32 9.42 10.45 -0.35
C MET A 32 10.63 9.84 0.34
N LYS A 33 11.81 10.47 0.32
CA LYS A 33 13.00 9.97 1.03
C LYS A 33 12.82 9.89 2.55
N ALA A 34 12.15 10.87 3.16
CA ALA A 34 11.91 10.90 4.60
C ALA A 34 10.93 9.79 5.03
N TYR A 35 9.82 9.63 4.31
CA TYR A 35 8.85 8.56 4.55
C TYR A 35 9.36 7.17 4.15
N SER A 36 10.15 7.08 3.08
CA SER A 36 10.82 5.84 2.70
C SER A 36 11.80 5.42 3.78
N LYS A 37 12.56 6.32 4.41
CA LYS A 37 13.43 5.96 5.55
C LYS A 37 12.67 5.38 6.73
N THR A 38 11.46 5.86 7.02
CA THR A 38 10.63 5.33 8.12
C THR A 38 9.97 4.00 7.78
N LEU A 39 9.83 3.66 6.48
CA LEU A 39 9.32 2.36 6.01
C LEU A 39 10.45 1.35 5.67
N LEU A 40 11.67 1.83 5.40
CA LEU A 40 12.80 1.03 4.91
C LEU A 40 13.62 0.35 6.01
N ASP A 41 13.39 0.66 7.30
CA ASP A 41 14.16 0.01 8.36
C ASP A 41 13.75 -1.46 8.56
N ASP A 42 12.54 -1.84 8.13
CA ASP A 42 12.14 -3.24 7.94
C ASP A 42 11.94 -3.51 6.46
N LYS A 43 12.88 -4.22 5.82
CA LYS A 43 12.67 -4.74 4.47
C LYS A 43 11.36 -5.54 4.46
N LEU A 44 10.38 -5.10 3.68
CA LEU A 44 9.14 -5.84 3.49
C LEU A 44 9.48 -7.18 2.82
N THR A 45 9.15 -8.28 3.50
CA THR A 45 9.44 -9.64 3.05
C THR A 45 8.16 -10.37 2.66
N VAL A 46 8.31 -11.50 1.96
CA VAL A 46 7.20 -12.43 1.71
C VAL A 46 6.54 -12.89 3.03
N ALA A 47 7.26 -12.92 4.16
CA ALA A 47 6.67 -13.23 5.45
C ALA A 47 5.67 -12.17 5.91
N HIS A 48 5.95 -10.89 5.68
CA HIS A 48 4.99 -9.80 5.94
C HIS A 48 3.76 -9.91 5.05
N LEU A 49 3.95 -10.26 3.77
CA LEU A 49 2.87 -10.51 2.83
C LEU A 49 1.97 -11.67 3.30
N VAL A 50 2.57 -12.80 3.67
CA VAL A 50 1.83 -13.98 4.16
C VAL A 50 1.11 -13.67 5.47
N LYS A 51 1.70 -12.87 6.36
CA LYS A 51 1.06 -12.44 7.61
C LYS A 51 -0.18 -11.59 7.32
N LEU A 52 -0.08 -10.63 6.41
CA LEU A 52 -1.22 -9.80 5.98
C LEU A 52 -2.35 -10.69 5.41
N ILE A 53 -2.01 -11.59 4.48
CA ILE A 53 -2.97 -12.51 3.85
C ILE A 53 -3.70 -13.37 4.89
N LYS A 54 -2.96 -13.92 5.86
CA LYS A 54 -3.56 -14.74 6.92
C LYS A 54 -4.43 -13.94 7.88
N GLN A 55 -4.17 -12.65 8.05
CA GLN A 55 -4.99 -11.77 8.87
C GLN A 55 -6.27 -11.38 8.13
N SER A 56 -6.16 -10.95 6.87
CA SER A 56 -7.32 -10.57 6.06
C SER A 56 -8.27 -11.75 5.83
N ALA A 57 -7.74 -12.95 5.59
CA ALA A 57 -8.57 -14.16 5.45
C ALA A 57 -9.27 -14.61 6.74
N LYS A 58 -8.97 -13.98 7.89
CA LYS A 58 -9.62 -14.26 9.18
C LYS A 58 -10.58 -13.17 9.63
N GLU A 59 -10.31 -11.92 9.25
CA GLU A 59 -11.10 -10.77 9.68
C GLU A 59 -12.39 -10.61 8.87
N ASP A 60 -12.56 -11.41 7.81
CA ASP A 60 -13.61 -11.32 6.78
C ASP A 60 -13.66 -9.94 6.11
N VAL A 61 -13.76 -9.91 4.79
CA VAL A 61 -13.93 -8.67 4.03
C VAL A 61 -15.43 -8.52 3.82
N GLU A 62 -16.09 -7.74 4.66
CA GLU A 62 -17.55 -7.62 4.66
C GLU A 62 -18.05 -6.53 3.70
N ASP A 63 -17.27 -5.46 3.54
CA ASP A 63 -17.63 -4.33 2.70
C ASP A 63 -16.50 -3.80 1.79
N GLU A 64 -16.82 -2.75 1.02
CA GLU A 64 -15.87 -2.11 0.09
C GLU A 64 -14.72 -1.39 0.82
N GLU A 65 -14.96 -0.85 2.02
CA GLU A 65 -13.96 -0.13 2.80
C GLU A 65 -12.91 -1.12 3.36
N ASP A 66 -13.35 -2.30 3.77
CA ASP A 66 -12.48 -3.42 4.15
C ASP A 66 -11.62 -3.90 2.97
N LEU A 67 -12.23 -4.01 1.78
CA LEU A 67 -11.52 -4.44 0.58
C LEU A 67 -10.48 -3.40 0.14
N ASP A 68 -10.82 -2.10 0.15
CA ASP A 68 -9.88 -1.02 -0.17
C ASP A 68 -8.75 -0.96 0.85
N THR A 69 -9.06 -1.10 2.13
CA THR A 69 -8.06 -1.14 3.21
C THR A 69 -7.12 -2.33 3.05
N TYR A 70 -7.65 -3.51 2.72
CA TYR A 70 -6.85 -4.69 2.43
C TYR A 70 -5.96 -4.47 1.21
N TYR A 71 -6.52 -3.99 0.10
CA TYR A 71 -5.81 -3.73 -1.14
C TYR A 71 -4.68 -2.73 -0.94
N HIS A 72 -4.91 -1.65 -0.18
CA HIS A 72 -3.90 -0.63 0.08
C HIS A 72 -2.69 -1.21 0.83
N LYS A 73 -2.95 -1.99 1.89
CA LYS A 73 -1.89 -2.67 2.67
C LYS A 73 -1.14 -3.69 1.80
N PHE A 74 -1.88 -4.45 1.00
CA PHE A 74 -1.32 -5.45 0.10
C PHE A 74 -0.43 -4.83 -0.98
N TRP A 75 -0.87 -3.73 -1.58
CA TRP A 75 -0.15 -3.00 -2.62
C TRP A 75 1.18 -2.46 -2.13
N ILE A 76 1.22 -1.87 -0.93
CA ILE A 76 2.47 -1.35 -0.34
C ILE A 76 3.54 -2.45 -0.23
N ILE A 77 3.16 -3.64 0.23
CA ILE A 77 4.08 -4.76 0.40
C ILE A 77 4.51 -5.33 -0.95
N THR A 78 3.56 -5.53 -1.86
CA THR A 78 3.84 -6.20 -3.13
C THR A 78 4.55 -5.31 -4.15
N ALA A 79 4.32 -3.99 -4.12
CA ALA A 79 5.02 -3.04 -4.99
C ALA A 79 6.54 -3.10 -4.77
N ASP A 80 6.99 -3.17 -3.51
CA ASP A 80 8.41 -3.31 -3.19
C ASP A 80 8.94 -4.69 -3.60
N LEU A 81 8.20 -5.77 -3.33
CA LEU A 81 8.61 -7.14 -3.68
C LEU A 81 8.71 -7.38 -5.20
N VAL A 82 7.80 -6.80 -5.99
CA VAL A 82 7.86 -6.84 -7.46
C VAL A 82 9.05 -6.03 -7.96
N LYS A 83 9.27 -4.83 -7.42
CA LYS A 83 10.39 -3.96 -7.80
C LYS A 83 11.75 -4.61 -7.57
N VAL A 84 11.89 -5.43 -6.52
CA VAL A 84 13.12 -6.18 -6.25
C VAL A 84 13.15 -7.59 -6.87
N ASN A 85 12.19 -7.91 -7.76
CA ASN A 85 12.06 -9.22 -8.43
C ASN A 85 11.94 -10.43 -7.46
N VAL A 86 11.40 -10.22 -6.27
CA VAL A 86 11.12 -11.33 -5.33
C VAL A 86 9.85 -12.08 -5.73
N ILE A 87 8.87 -11.39 -6.29
CA ILE A 87 7.66 -11.96 -6.89
C ILE A 87 7.40 -11.32 -8.26
N ASN A 88 6.75 -12.04 -9.17
CA ASN A 88 6.26 -11.49 -10.43
C ASN A 88 4.78 -11.05 -10.32
N ASP A 89 4.26 -10.37 -11.34
CA ASP A 89 2.87 -9.89 -11.35
C ASP A 89 1.84 -11.03 -11.20
N LYS A 90 2.09 -12.19 -11.82
CA LYS A 90 1.20 -13.34 -11.70
C LYS A 90 1.15 -13.86 -10.25
N GLN A 91 2.30 -13.97 -9.60
CA GLN A 91 2.41 -14.36 -8.20
C GLN A 91 1.75 -13.33 -7.28
N ARG A 92 1.89 -12.02 -7.59
CA ARG A 92 1.18 -10.97 -6.86
C ARG A 92 -0.32 -11.22 -6.92
N ASP A 93 -0.88 -11.46 -8.10
CA ASP A 93 -2.32 -11.66 -8.25
C ASP A 93 -2.77 -12.95 -7.52
N GLU A 94 -1.99 -14.04 -7.58
CA GLU A 94 -2.24 -15.25 -6.79
C GLU A 94 -2.21 -15.00 -5.27
N TYR A 95 -1.33 -14.13 -4.79
CA TYR A 95 -1.26 -13.77 -3.37
C TYR A 95 -2.45 -12.91 -2.94
N PHE A 96 -2.94 -12.02 -3.80
CA PHE A 96 -4.11 -11.20 -3.54
C PHE A 96 -5.34 -12.06 -3.28
N TRP A 97 -5.63 -13.00 -4.18
CA TRP A 97 -6.80 -13.88 -4.05
C TRP A 97 -6.75 -14.80 -2.84
N LYS A 98 -5.56 -15.13 -2.32
CA LYS A 98 -5.42 -15.94 -1.09
C LYS A 98 -5.81 -15.19 0.18
N GLY A 99 -5.84 -13.86 0.15
CA GLY A 99 -6.23 -13.04 1.30
C GLY A 99 -7.72 -12.74 1.37
N ILE A 100 -8.48 -13.19 0.38
CA ILE A 100 -9.93 -12.99 0.27
C ILE A 100 -10.63 -14.34 0.45
N LEU A 101 -11.77 -14.34 1.16
CA LEU A 101 -12.57 -15.55 1.34
C LEU A 101 -13.02 -16.14 0.00
N CYS A 102 -13.03 -17.47 -0.08
CA CYS A 102 -13.43 -18.18 -1.30
C CYS A 102 -14.84 -17.81 -1.77
N ASP A 103 -15.77 -17.57 -0.85
CA ASP A 103 -17.15 -17.21 -1.17
C ASP A 103 -17.24 -15.81 -1.80
N LEU A 104 -16.46 -14.85 -1.29
CA LEU A 104 -16.38 -13.51 -1.88
C LEU A 104 -15.68 -13.54 -3.24
N CYS A 105 -14.60 -14.32 -3.39
CA CYS A 105 -13.95 -14.55 -4.67
C CYS A 105 -14.91 -15.12 -5.73
N TYR A 106 -15.76 -16.08 -5.33
CA TYR A 106 -16.75 -16.68 -6.21
C TYR A 106 -17.86 -15.69 -6.59
N ALA A 107 -18.35 -14.91 -5.63
CA ALA A 107 -19.33 -13.86 -5.88
C ALA A 107 -18.80 -12.79 -6.85
N ILE A 108 -17.56 -12.32 -6.66
CA ILE A 108 -16.91 -11.35 -7.56
C ILE A 108 -16.75 -11.95 -8.96
N SER A 109 -16.30 -13.21 -9.06
CA SER A 109 -16.10 -13.87 -10.36
C SER A 109 -17.41 -13.99 -11.14
N ASN A 110 -18.51 -14.38 -10.47
CA ASN A 110 -19.83 -14.48 -11.09
C ASN A 110 -20.38 -13.13 -11.56
N CYS A 111 -20.07 -12.03 -10.85
CA CYS A 111 -20.49 -10.69 -11.25
C CYS A 111 -19.72 -10.15 -12.46
N LEU A 112 -18.53 -10.68 -12.77
CA LEU A 112 -17.70 -10.25 -13.90
C LEU A 112 -17.99 -11.04 -15.19
N GLU A 113 -18.64 -12.20 -15.09
CA GLU A 113 -19.05 -13.04 -16.24
C GLU A 113 -20.48 -12.74 -16.75
N ALA A 114 -21.19 -11.81 -16.10
CA ALA A 114 -22.54 -11.36 -16.48
C ALA A 114 -22.52 -10.10 -17.36
#